data_AF-A0AAU2M3D5-F1
#
_entry.id   AF-A0AAU2M3D5-F1
#
_cell.length_a   1.000
_cell.length_b   1.000
_cell.length_c   1.000
_cell.angle_alpha   90.00
_cell.angle_beta   90.00
_cell.angle_gamma   90.00
#
_symmetry.space_group_name_H-M   'P 1'
#
loop_
_entity.id
_entity.type
_entity.pdbx_description
1 polymer ?
#
loop_
_entity_poly.entity_id
_entity_poly.type
_entity_poly.pdbx_seq_one_letter_code
_entity_poly.pdbx_strand_id
1 'polypeptide(L)'
;MDVAAVTMVTDLARDFHDTKAEVTWDPRREPWTWTGQVTPLMDDETDPSPGGKRQAKETRRSAGAISAYGPEMDIVSGVVSIAYSHFYIAEYIEQGFESVDDLPDFHTDEPVIVTPGKLTIVSCVQEHKAWVTLMLAEAQPVQQAEQWQSLGSWPYRPVYRGRMGISGPTTGPAVPAAGWLPGSQGYAPTLTLHPAAIYTVHVYARGRKDSRARYEAAMTREEWGLNEGFEDYVAIFIPAGEQAGPQAAG
;
A
#
# COMPACT_ATOMS: atom_id res chain seq x y z
N MET A 1 18.91 7.93 -7.19
CA MET A 1 17.62 8.44 -6.71
C MET A 1 16.58 7.88 -7.66
N ASP A 2 15.65 7.07 -7.17
CA ASP A 2 14.69 6.35 -8.02
C ASP A 2 13.42 7.20 -8.21
N VAL A 3 13.27 7.77 -9.40
CA VAL A 3 12.24 8.76 -9.71
C VAL A 3 10.85 8.13 -9.69
N ALA A 4 10.70 6.85 -10.06
CA ALA A 4 9.39 6.20 -10.13
C ALA A 4 8.75 5.98 -8.75
N ALA A 5 9.54 5.53 -7.78
CA ALA A 5 9.08 5.35 -6.40
C ALA A 5 8.75 6.70 -5.72
N VAL A 6 9.57 7.73 -5.98
CA VAL A 6 9.28 9.09 -5.51
C VAL A 6 7.99 9.60 -6.12
N THR A 7 7.86 9.58 -7.45
CA THR A 7 6.65 10.04 -8.15
C THR A 7 5.40 9.33 -7.65
N MET A 8 5.45 8.02 -7.43
CA MET A 8 4.31 7.26 -6.94
C MET A 8 3.94 7.59 -5.50
N VAL A 9 4.90 7.68 -4.57
CA VAL A 9 4.59 8.07 -3.17
C VAL A 9 4.11 9.51 -3.12
N THR A 10 4.66 10.41 -3.95
CA THR A 10 4.16 11.79 -4.06
C THR A 10 2.79 11.86 -4.71
N ASP A 11 2.51 11.04 -5.72
CA ASP A 11 1.19 10.96 -6.34
C ASP A 11 0.20 10.35 -5.35
N LEU A 12 0.57 9.34 -4.57
CA LEU A 12 -0.26 8.73 -3.54
C LEU A 12 -0.54 9.72 -2.40
N ALA A 13 0.49 10.40 -1.89
CA ALA A 13 0.33 11.43 -0.85
C ALA A 13 -0.53 12.60 -1.34
N ARG A 14 -0.40 12.99 -2.60
CA ARG A 14 -1.27 14.00 -3.22
C ARG A 14 -2.70 13.47 -3.34
N ASP A 15 -2.87 12.31 -3.97
CA ASP A 15 -4.17 11.77 -4.40
C ASP A 15 -5.01 11.24 -3.21
N PHE A 16 -4.39 10.88 -2.09
CA PHE A 16 -5.06 10.34 -0.90
C PHE A 16 -5.00 11.28 0.31
N HIS A 17 -4.09 12.25 0.36
CA HIS A 17 -3.93 13.14 1.52
C HIS A 17 -3.85 14.62 1.17
N ASP A 18 -4.10 15.02 -0.08
CA ASP A 18 -4.02 16.42 -0.55
C ASP A 18 -2.72 17.11 -0.13
N THR A 19 -1.66 16.31 -0.05
CA THR A 19 -0.40 16.71 0.56
C THR A 19 0.68 16.56 -0.48
N LYS A 20 1.34 17.68 -0.81
CA LYS A 20 2.62 17.61 -1.51
C LYS A 20 3.61 16.98 -0.53
N ALA A 21 4.14 15.81 -0.86
CA ALA A 21 5.15 15.18 -0.04
C ALA A 21 6.53 15.37 -0.66
N GLU A 22 7.52 15.70 0.16
CA GLU A 22 8.91 15.47 -0.18
C GLU A 22 9.35 14.17 0.50
N VAL A 23 9.79 13.21 -0.31
CA VAL A 23 10.30 11.94 0.20
C VAL A 23 11.80 12.07 0.37
N THR A 24 12.24 12.28 1.62
CA THR A 24 13.66 12.27 1.96
C THR A 24 14.06 10.88 2.42
N TRP A 25 15.00 10.26 1.70
CA TRP A 25 15.55 8.98 2.08
C TRP A 25 16.70 9.18 3.06
N ASP A 26 16.63 8.56 4.24
CA ASP A 26 17.74 8.62 5.19
C ASP A 26 18.98 7.92 4.60
N PRO A 27 20.18 8.52 4.73
CA PRO A 27 21.40 7.83 4.36
C PRO A 27 21.59 6.60 5.27
N ARG A 28 21.80 5.46 4.62
CA ARG A 28 21.86 4.11 5.20
C ARG A 28 22.61 4.07 6.53
N ARG A 29 21.91 3.72 7.62
CA ARG A 29 22.54 3.37 8.90
C ARG A 29 23.00 1.92 8.95
N GLU A 30 22.25 1.03 8.32
CA GLU A 30 22.63 -0.35 8.08
C GLU A 30 22.59 -0.61 6.57
N PRO A 31 23.45 -1.50 6.07
CA PRO A 31 23.25 -1.98 4.72
C PRO A 31 21.86 -2.65 4.69
N TRP A 32 21.10 -2.46 3.60
CA TRP A 32 19.81 -3.12 3.34
C TRP A 32 18.56 -2.61 4.07
N THR A 33 18.62 -1.57 4.91
CA THR A 33 17.44 -0.86 5.41
C THR A 33 17.24 0.46 4.68
N TRP A 34 15.99 0.77 4.34
CA TRP A 34 15.58 2.08 3.87
C TRP A 34 14.48 2.58 4.78
N THR A 35 14.71 3.75 5.38
CA THR A 35 13.70 4.50 6.10
C THR A 35 13.51 5.79 5.30
N GLY A 36 12.33 5.97 4.73
CA GLY A 36 11.97 7.18 4.02
C GLY A 36 11.16 8.06 4.94
N GLN A 37 11.59 9.29 5.18
CA GLN A 37 10.75 10.28 5.81
C GLN A 37 9.91 10.95 4.73
N VAL A 38 8.61 10.69 4.76
CA VAL A 38 7.64 11.42 3.96
C VAL A 38 7.34 12.71 4.70
N THR A 39 7.91 13.82 4.24
CA THR A 39 7.66 15.12 4.83
C THR A 39 6.52 15.79 4.08
N PRO A 40 5.36 16.03 4.71
CA PRO A 40 4.32 16.86 4.11
C PRO A 40 4.88 18.27 3.94
N LEU A 41 4.98 18.73 2.71
CA LEU A 41 5.20 20.12 2.39
C LEU A 41 3.88 20.84 2.65
N MET A 42 3.83 21.68 3.67
CA MET A 42 2.69 22.57 3.86
C MET A 42 2.63 23.52 2.66
N ASP A 43 1.46 23.61 2.03
CA ASP A 43 1.20 24.64 1.04
C ASP A 43 1.20 26.00 1.75
N ASP A 44 2.35 26.68 1.72
CA ASP A 44 2.45 28.06 2.15
C ASP A 44 1.94 28.95 1.02
N GLU A 45 0.61 29.09 0.92
CA GLU A 45 -0.02 30.15 0.14
C GLU A 45 -1.22 30.75 0.89
N THR A 46 -0.96 31.24 2.10
CA THR A 46 -1.51 32.55 2.47
C THR A 46 -0.42 33.57 2.23
N ASP A 47 -0.48 34.24 1.09
CA ASP A 47 0.34 35.42 0.79
C ASP A 47 -0.07 36.59 1.71
N PRO A 48 0.81 37.13 2.58
CA PRO A 48 0.66 38.47 3.08
C PRO A 48 1.69 39.36 2.38
N SER A 49 1.17 40.15 1.45
CA SER A 49 1.82 41.31 0.80
C SER A 49 2.89 42.01 1.68
N PRO A 50 4.06 42.37 1.13
CA PRO A 50 5.20 42.80 1.93
C PRO A 50 5.09 44.28 2.31
N GLY A 51 4.91 44.58 3.60
CA GLY A 51 5.03 45.97 4.07
C GLY A 51 4.89 46.18 5.57
N GLY A 52 6.02 46.26 6.29
CA GLY A 52 6.05 46.97 7.59
C GLY A 52 7.01 46.42 8.64
N LYS A 53 8.15 47.10 8.84
CA LYS A 53 9.14 46.84 9.89
C LYS A 53 8.59 47.18 11.30
N ARG A 54 8.88 46.36 12.32
CA ARG A 54 9.71 46.69 13.52
C ARG A 54 9.43 45.82 14.76
N GLN A 55 10.58 45.48 15.39
CA GLN A 55 10.87 45.36 16.82
C GLN A 55 10.60 44.06 17.59
N ALA A 56 11.69 43.64 18.22
CA ALA A 56 11.84 42.53 19.14
C ALA A 56 11.04 42.69 20.44
N LYS A 57 10.55 41.57 20.96
CA LYS A 57 10.43 41.38 22.40
C LYS A 57 10.60 39.90 22.75
N GLU A 58 11.81 39.59 23.19
CA GLU A 58 12.15 38.36 23.91
C GLU A 58 11.21 38.20 25.10
N THR A 59 10.44 37.11 25.11
CA THR A 59 9.71 36.65 26.30
C THR A 59 10.04 35.17 26.49
N ARG A 60 11.04 34.91 27.34
CA ARG A 60 11.24 33.58 27.94
C ARG A 60 10.00 33.23 28.77
N ARG A 61 9.18 32.30 28.28
CA ARG A 61 8.35 31.42 29.13
C ARG A 61 8.29 30.03 28.51
N SER A 62 8.56 29.06 29.36
CA SER A 62 8.49 27.61 29.17
C SER A 62 7.38 27.14 28.23
N ALA A 63 7.75 26.43 27.17
CA ALA A 63 6.87 25.53 26.44
C ALA A 63 7.50 24.13 26.48
N GLY A 64 6.72 23.17 26.96
CA GLY A 64 7.11 21.77 27.11
C GLY A 64 7.55 21.15 25.79
N ALA A 65 8.28 20.04 25.92
CA ALA A 65 8.65 19.17 24.81
C ALA A 65 7.43 18.92 23.91
N ILE A 66 7.42 19.55 22.74
CA ILE A 66 6.48 19.20 21.69
C ILE A 66 7.05 17.93 21.09
N SER A 67 6.37 16.82 21.36
CA SER A 67 6.66 15.49 20.86
C SER A 67 6.79 15.53 19.34
N ALA A 68 7.99 15.22 18.83
CA ALA A 68 8.26 15.07 17.42
C ALA A 68 7.77 13.69 16.96
N TYR A 69 6.48 13.56 16.67
CA TYR A 69 5.92 12.41 15.95
C TYR A 69 4.93 12.95 14.94
N GLY A 70 5.36 13.05 13.67
CA GLY A 70 4.41 13.04 12.55
C GLY A 70 3.84 11.63 12.37
N PRO A 71 2.72 11.46 11.64
CA PRO A 71 2.10 10.15 11.47
C PRO A 71 3.09 9.20 10.77
N GLU A 72 3.42 8.10 11.43
CA GLU A 72 4.30 7.06 10.91
C GLU A 72 3.47 6.23 9.91
N MET A 73 3.72 6.41 8.61
CA MET A 73 3.06 5.66 7.53
C MET A 73 3.98 4.56 7.03
N ASP A 74 3.55 3.30 7.20
CA ASP A 74 4.24 2.15 6.60
C ASP A 74 3.64 1.85 5.23
N ILE A 75 4.48 1.96 4.18
CA ILE A 75 4.09 1.76 2.78
C ILE A 75 5.01 0.73 2.14
N VAL A 76 4.40 -0.22 1.44
CA VAL A 76 5.09 -1.35 0.82
C VAL A 76 4.52 -1.56 -0.57
N SER A 77 5.38 -1.69 -1.59
CA SER A 77 4.94 -1.86 -2.99
C SER A 77 5.67 -2.99 -3.70
N GLY A 78 4.94 -3.73 -4.52
CA GLY A 78 5.46 -4.83 -5.32
C GLY A 78 4.74 -4.97 -6.65
N VAL A 79 5.37 -5.70 -7.57
CA VAL A 79 4.74 -6.13 -8.82
C VAL A 79 4.40 -7.61 -8.68
N VAL A 80 3.11 -7.92 -8.83
CA VAL A 80 2.61 -9.29 -8.80
C VAL A 80 2.24 -9.72 -10.21
N SER A 81 2.59 -10.95 -10.58
CA SER A 81 2.04 -11.58 -11.76
C SER A 81 0.68 -12.19 -11.40
N ILE A 82 -0.39 -11.58 -11.89
CA ILE A 82 -1.75 -12.08 -11.79
C ILE A 82 -1.92 -13.21 -12.80
N ALA A 83 -2.50 -14.31 -12.33
CA ALA A 83 -2.88 -15.46 -13.14
C ALA A 83 -4.27 -15.92 -12.69
N TYR A 84 -5.04 -16.52 -13.60
CA TYR A 84 -6.42 -16.94 -13.33
C TYR A 84 -7.30 -15.81 -12.76
N SER A 85 -7.05 -14.58 -13.23
CA SER A 85 -7.78 -13.38 -12.81
C SER A 85 -7.72 -13.06 -11.33
N HIS A 86 -6.72 -13.51 -10.56
CA HIS A 86 -6.61 -13.12 -9.15
C HIS A 86 -5.18 -13.12 -8.60
N PHE A 87 -5.03 -12.47 -7.46
CA PHE A 87 -3.85 -12.54 -6.60
C PHE A 87 -4.27 -12.41 -5.13
N TYR A 88 -3.31 -12.62 -4.23
CA TYR A 88 -3.52 -12.61 -2.79
C TYR A 88 -2.75 -11.48 -2.11
N ILE A 89 -3.40 -10.86 -1.13
CA ILE A 89 -2.75 -10.12 -0.06
C ILE A 89 -3.01 -10.92 1.22
N ALA A 90 -1.99 -11.59 1.74
CA ALA A 90 -2.17 -12.57 2.80
C ALA A 90 -1.08 -12.49 3.86
N GLU A 91 -1.41 -12.86 5.09
CA GLU A 91 -0.41 -13.06 6.13
C GLU A 91 0.50 -14.25 5.82
N TYR A 92 1.79 -14.11 6.12
CA TYR A 92 2.69 -15.24 6.18
C TYR A 92 2.32 -16.13 7.36
N ILE A 93 2.20 -17.43 7.10
CA ILE A 93 2.06 -18.43 8.14
C ILE A 93 3.45 -18.66 8.74
N GLU A 94 3.62 -18.26 9.98
CA GLU A 94 4.89 -18.41 10.70
C GLU A 94 4.88 -19.65 11.59
N GLN A 95 6.06 -20.10 11.99
CA GLN A 95 6.21 -21.28 12.82
C GLN A 95 5.38 -21.18 14.11
N GLY A 96 4.63 -22.25 14.40
CA GLY A 96 3.74 -22.33 15.57
C GLY A 96 2.28 -22.00 15.27
N PHE A 97 1.94 -21.58 14.05
CA PHE A 97 0.55 -21.42 13.64
C PHE A 97 0.12 -22.54 12.67
N GLU A 98 -1.10 -23.03 12.85
CA GLU A 98 -1.74 -23.91 11.86
C GLU A 98 -2.37 -23.06 10.76
N SER A 99 -2.29 -23.55 9.53
CA SER A 99 -2.95 -22.89 8.40
C SER A 99 -4.46 -22.95 8.58
N VAL A 100 -5.12 -21.80 8.55
CA VAL A 100 -6.57 -21.72 8.40
C VAL A 100 -6.90 -21.98 6.93
N ASP A 101 -7.37 -23.20 6.62
CA ASP A 101 -7.68 -23.63 5.25
C ASP A 101 -9.08 -23.16 4.82
N ASP A 102 -9.26 -21.84 4.74
CA ASP A 102 -10.44 -21.23 4.15
C ASP A 102 -10.17 -20.87 2.69
N LEU A 103 -10.83 -21.60 1.80
CA LEU A 103 -10.81 -21.34 0.37
C LEU A 103 -11.73 -20.16 0.04
N PRO A 104 -11.26 -19.20 -0.78
CA PRO A 104 -12.12 -18.13 -1.26
C PRO A 104 -13.25 -18.71 -2.13
N ASP A 105 -14.48 -18.23 -1.91
CA ASP A 105 -15.60 -18.54 -2.77
C ASP A 105 -15.56 -17.68 -4.04
N PHE A 106 -15.16 -18.28 -5.16
CA PHE A 106 -15.11 -17.60 -6.46
C PHE A 106 -16.46 -17.54 -7.17
N HIS A 107 -17.54 -18.06 -6.57
CA HIS A 107 -18.89 -17.93 -7.13
C HIS A 107 -19.55 -16.58 -6.81
N THR A 108 -18.87 -15.71 -6.10
CA THR A 108 -19.33 -14.34 -5.83
C THR A 108 -18.92 -13.38 -6.95
N ASP A 109 -19.72 -12.32 -7.15
CA ASP A 109 -19.35 -11.21 -8.03
C ASP A 109 -18.48 -10.15 -7.30
N GLU A 110 -18.01 -10.44 -6.09
CA GLU A 110 -17.23 -9.49 -5.29
C GLU A 110 -15.82 -9.31 -5.85
N PRO A 111 -15.35 -8.06 -6.02
CA PRO A 111 -13.99 -7.81 -6.53
C PRO A 111 -12.90 -8.17 -5.51
N VAL A 112 -13.28 -8.32 -4.23
CA VAL A 112 -12.40 -8.72 -3.12
C VAL A 112 -13.13 -9.74 -2.25
N ILE A 113 -12.54 -10.93 -2.12
CA ILE A 113 -13.06 -12.01 -1.27
C ILE A 113 -12.18 -12.09 -0.03
N VAL A 114 -12.76 -11.83 1.13
CA VAL A 114 -12.04 -11.83 2.42
C VAL A 114 -12.23 -13.17 3.11
N THR A 115 -11.12 -13.83 3.43
CA THR A 115 -11.07 -15.02 4.28
C THR A 115 -10.10 -14.76 5.44
N PRO A 116 -10.12 -15.55 6.53
CA PRO A 116 -9.15 -15.40 7.62
C PRO A 116 -7.70 -15.28 7.13
N GLY A 117 -7.02 -14.20 7.53
CA GLY A 117 -5.63 -13.92 7.16
C GLY A 117 -5.37 -13.56 5.69
N LYS A 118 -6.39 -13.47 4.83
CA LYS A 118 -6.19 -13.36 3.38
C LYS A 118 -7.28 -12.53 2.68
N LEU A 119 -6.84 -11.68 1.76
CA LEU A 119 -7.67 -10.96 0.79
C LEU A 119 -7.36 -11.55 -0.59
N THR A 120 -8.38 -12.09 -1.26
CA THR A 120 -8.28 -12.51 -2.66
C THR A 120 -8.82 -11.39 -3.53
N ILE A 121 -7.96 -10.79 -4.35
CA ILE A 121 -8.33 -9.69 -5.24
C ILE A 121 -8.59 -10.27 -6.63
N VAL A 122 -9.80 -10.05 -7.16
CA VAL A 122 -10.19 -10.53 -8.49
C VAL A 122 -9.89 -9.44 -9.52
N SER A 123 -9.04 -9.70 -10.51
CA SER A 123 -8.79 -8.85 -11.67
C SER A 123 -9.87 -9.03 -12.74
N CYS A 124 -10.15 -8.01 -13.55
CA CYS A 124 -11.02 -8.18 -14.72
C CYS A 124 -10.27 -8.79 -15.92
N VAL A 125 -8.96 -9.03 -15.78
CA VAL A 125 -8.08 -9.60 -16.81
C VAL A 125 -7.47 -10.91 -16.32
N GLN A 126 -7.36 -11.89 -17.23
CA GLN A 126 -6.93 -13.25 -16.90
C GLN A 126 -5.48 -13.35 -16.44
N GLU A 127 -4.58 -12.66 -17.14
CA GLU A 127 -3.13 -12.73 -16.90
C GLU A 127 -2.50 -11.38 -17.21
N HIS A 128 -1.82 -10.81 -16.21
CA HIS A 128 -0.98 -9.63 -16.37
C HIS A 128 -0.15 -9.39 -15.12
N LYS A 129 0.77 -8.43 -15.17
CA LYS A 129 1.45 -7.85 -14.02
C LYS A 129 0.68 -6.63 -13.54
N ALA A 130 0.55 -6.52 -12.23
CA ALA A 130 -0.08 -5.40 -11.55
C ALA A 130 0.88 -4.82 -10.52
N TRP A 131 0.91 -3.49 -10.41
CA TRP A 131 1.48 -2.86 -9.24
C TRP A 131 0.49 -2.95 -8.09
N VAL A 132 0.98 -3.35 -6.92
CA VAL A 132 0.19 -3.47 -5.71
C VAL A 132 0.92 -2.77 -4.57
N THR A 133 0.21 -1.85 -3.93
CA THR A 133 0.70 -1.13 -2.75
C THR A 133 -0.14 -1.49 -1.53
N LEU A 134 0.55 -1.85 -0.44
CA LEU A 134 -0.03 -2.00 0.88
C LEU A 134 0.36 -0.80 1.73
N MET A 135 -0.60 -0.28 2.50
CA MET A 135 -0.40 0.86 3.37
C MET A 135 -1.06 0.63 4.72
N LEU A 136 -0.37 0.98 5.80
CA LEU A 136 -0.96 1.18 7.12
C LEU A 136 -1.12 2.68 7.36
N ALA A 137 -2.34 3.13 7.64
CA ALA A 137 -2.66 4.53 7.87
C ALA A 137 -3.53 4.71 9.12
N GLU A 138 -3.42 5.85 9.79
CA GLU A 138 -4.20 6.15 11.00
C GLU A 138 -5.64 6.60 10.70
N ALA A 139 -5.92 7.07 9.48
CA ALA A 139 -7.22 7.59 9.08
C ALA A 139 -7.51 7.30 7.61
N GLN A 140 -8.80 7.36 7.26
CA GLN A 140 -9.22 7.17 5.88
C GLN A 140 -8.65 8.30 5.03
N PRO A 141 -7.96 7.98 3.92
CA PRO A 141 -7.48 9.01 3.04
C PRO A 141 -8.66 9.77 2.43
N VAL A 142 -8.46 11.06 2.20
CA VAL A 142 -9.41 11.89 1.48
C VAL A 142 -9.40 11.38 0.03
N GLN A 143 -10.50 10.78 -0.41
CA GLN A 143 -10.61 10.26 -1.76
C GLN A 143 -10.56 11.42 -2.76
N GLN A 144 -9.42 11.68 -3.40
CA GLN A 144 -9.27 12.83 -4.30
C GLN A 144 -9.01 12.49 -5.77
N ALA A 145 -8.61 11.26 -6.13
CA ALA A 145 -8.30 10.94 -7.51
C ALA A 145 -9.44 10.18 -8.23
N GLU A 146 -10.02 10.80 -9.27
CA GLU A 146 -10.96 10.18 -10.24
C GLU A 146 -10.43 8.87 -10.86
N GLN A 147 -9.13 8.62 -10.74
CA GLN A 147 -8.41 7.50 -11.34
C GLN A 147 -8.50 6.20 -10.51
N TRP A 148 -8.75 6.31 -9.20
CA TRP A 148 -8.78 5.18 -8.26
C TRP A 148 -10.23 4.82 -7.91
N GLN A 149 -10.72 3.77 -8.55
CA GLN A 149 -12.03 3.20 -8.26
C GLN A 149 -11.97 2.44 -6.94
N SER A 150 -12.84 2.80 -5.98
CA SER A 150 -13.06 2.00 -4.78
C SER A 150 -13.66 0.64 -5.16
N LEU A 151 -13.00 -0.45 -4.75
CA LEU A 151 -13.56 -1.80 -4.85
C LEU A 151 -14.45 -2.14 -3.65
N GLY A 152 -14.21 -1.51 -2.51
CA GLY A 152 -15.00 -1.70 -1.30
C GLY A 152 -14.17 -1.55 -0.03
N SER A 153 -14.77 -1.91 1.10
CA SER A 153 -14.14 -1.82 2.42
C SER A 153 -14.62 -2.95 3.30
N TRP A 154 -13.69 -3.63 3.97
CA TRP A 154 -13.98 -4.83 4.74
C TRP A 154 -13.28 -4.81 6.10
N PRO A 155 -13.87 -5.42 7.14
CA PRO A 155 -13.14 -5.68 8.37
C PRO A 155 -12.04 -6.73 8.09
N TYR A 156 -10.86 -6.51 8.68
CA TYR A 156 -9.73 -7.41 8.60
C TYR A 156 -9.15 -7.66 9.99
N ARG A 157 -8.92 -8.94 10.30
CA ARG A 157 -8.37 -9.38 11.58
C ARG A 157 -7.13 -10.22 11.28
N PRO A 158 -5.94 -9.79 11.74
CA PRO A 158 -4.78 -10.64 11.72
C PRO A 158 -5.08 -11.94 12.48
N VAL A 159 -4.73 -13.07 11.87
CA VAL A 159 -4.88 -14.42 12.47
C VAL A 159 -3.53 -15.06 12.79
N TYR A 160 -2.43 -14.45 12.34
CA TYR A 160 -1.06 -14.82 12.70
C TYR A 160 -0.37 -13.61 13.36
N ARG A 161 0.87 -13.28 12.99
CA ARG A 161 1.57 -12.10 13.54
C ARG A 161 1.38 -10.82 12.73
N GLY A 162 0.46 -10.80 11.77
CA GLY A 162 0.15 -9.61 10.98
C GLY A 162 1.16 -9.28 9.88
N ARG A 163 2.09 -10.19 9.56
CA ARG A 163 3.05 -9.97 8.47
C ARG A 163 2.39 -10.24 7.12
N MET A 164 1.93 -9.19 6.44
CA MET A 164 1.26 -9.24 5.15
C MET A 164 2.25 -9.33 3.99
N GLY A 165 1.96 -10.16 3.00
CA GLY A 165 2.67 -10.22 1.72
C GLY A 165 1.70 -10.19 0.54
N ILE A 166 2.25 -10.01 -0.66
CA ILE A 166 1.52 -10.07 -1.93
C ILE A 166 2.02 -11.30 -2.69
N SER A 167 1.13 -12.09 -3.26
CA SER A 167 1.50 -13.25 -4.09
C SER A 167 0.48 -13.54 -5.18
N GLY A 168 0.95 -14.05 -6.32
CA GLY A 168 0.08 -14.63 -7.33
C GLY A 168 -0.14 -16.13 -7.06
N PRO A 169 -1.24 -16.72 -7.59
CA PRO A 169 -1.66 -18.07 -7.22
C PRO A 169 -0.71 -19.17 -7.65
N THR A 170 0.00 -18.98 -8.76
CA THR A 170 0.99 -19.95 -9.28
C THR A 170 2.37 -19.33 -9.49
N THR A 171 2.47 -18.00 -9.38
CA THR A 171 3.69 -17.26 -9.67
C THR A 171 4.50 -16.94 -8.43
N GLY A 172 3.94 -17.21 -7.24
CA GLY A 172 4.60 -16.97 -5.96
C GLY A 172 4.57 -15.49 -5.55
N PRO A 173 5.48 -15.07 -4.64
CA PRO A 173 5.45 -13.74 -4.08
C PRO A 173 5.70 -12.64 -5.12
N ALA A 174 5.12 -11.47 -4.89
CA ALA A 174 5.40 -10.28 -5.66
C ALA A 174 6.89 -9.93 -5.59
N VAL A 175 7.43 -9.46 -6.71
CA VAL A 175 8.78 -8.90 -6.74
C VAL A 175 8.73 -7.47 -6.21
N PRO A 176 9.75 -7.02 -5.45
CA PRO A 176 9.85 -5.61 -5.10
C PRO A 176 9.75 -4.75 -6.37
N ALA A 177 8.98 -3.67 -6.31
CA ALA A 177 8.88 -2.72 -7.41
C ALA A 177 10.26 -2.17 -7.85
N ALA A 178 11.25 -2.19 -6.96
CA ALA A 178 12.65 -1.84 -7.21
C ALA A 178 13.45 -2.87 -8.06
N GLY A 179 12.82 -3.94 -8.54
CA GLY A 179 13.44 -5.00 -9.35
C GLY A 179 14.06 -4.58 -10.70
N TRP A 180 14.13 -3.28 -11.01
CA TRP A 180 14.83 -2.71 -12.17
C TRP A 180 16.20 -2.07 -11.85
N LEU A 181 16.70 -2.15 -10.60
CA LEU A 181 18.03 -1.66 -10.21
C LEU A 181 19.02 -2.80 -9.88
N PRO A 182 20.29 -2.73 -10.35
CA PRO A 182 21.32 -3.74 -10.04
C PRO A 182 21.58 -3.85 -8.54
N GLY A 183 21.56 -5.07 -7.99
CA GLY A 183 21.91 -5.37 -6.60
C GLY A 183 20.74 -5.70 -5.65
N SER A 184 19.51 -5.77 -6.16
CA SER A 184 18.36 -6.29 -5.42
C SER A 184 18.50 -7.80 -5.15
N GLN A 185 18.83 -8.18 -3.90
CA GLN A 185 18.61 -9.54 -3.41
C GLN A 185 17.29 -9.61 -2.61
N GLY A 186 16.17 -9.72 -3.34
CA GLY A 186 15.34 -10.93 -3.29
C GLY A 186 14.44 -11.23 -2.08
N TYR A 187 13.88 -10.26 -1.36
CA TYR A 187 12.77 -10.54 -0.43
C TYR A 187 11.47 -9.86 -0.87
N ALA A 188 10.38 -10.61 -0.80
CA ALA A 188 9.04 -10.12 -1.09
C ALA A 188 8.69 -8.92 -0.18
N PRO A 189 8.09 -7.86 -0.72
CA PRO A 189 7.74 -6.68 0.06
C PRO A 189 6.63 -7.04 1.06
N THR A 190 6.86 -6.83 2.37
CA THR A 190 5.90 -7.18 3.44
C THR A 190 5.52 -6.01 4.33
N LEU A 191 4.21 -5.83 4.57
CA LEU A 191 3.67 -4.85 5.52
C LEU A 191 3.40 -5.54 6.87
N THR A 192 3.77 -4.92 7.98
CA THR A 192 3.51 -5.46 9.32
C THR A 192 2.30 -4.77 9.95
N LEU A 193 1.26 -5.54 10.24
CA LEU A 193 0.11 -5.11 11.02
C LEU A 193 0.28 -5.56 12.48
N HIS A 194 -0.16 -4.73 13.42
CA HIS A 194 -0.26 -5.13 14.82
C HIS A 194 -1.30 -6.27 14.98
N PRO A 195 -0.93 -7.44 15.49
CA PRO A 195 -1.82 -8.61 15.51
C PRO A 195 -3.01 -8.48 16.48
N ALA A 196 -2.88 -7.64 17.51
CA ALA A 196 -3.97 -7.36 18.45
C ALA A 196 -4.93 -6.24 18.00
N ALA A 197 -4.79 -5.74 16.77
CA ALA A 197 -5.69 -4.72 16.22
C ALA A 197 -6.68 -5.33 15.21
N ILE A 198 -7.87 -4.74 15.14
CA ILE A 198 -8.82 -4.95 14.06
C ILE A 198 -8.64 -3.79 13.08
N TYR A 199 -8.60 -4.09 11.79
CA TYR A 199 -8.48 -3.10 10.74
C TYR A 199 -9.76 -3.00 9.93
N THR A 200 -10.04 -1.83 9.37
CA THR A 200 -10.81 -1.74 8.14
C THR A 200 -9.83 -1.66 6.99
N VAL A 201 -9.93 -2.59 6.04
CA VAL A 201 -9.14 -2.54 4.79
C VAL A 201 -9.98 -1.94 3.69
N HIS A 202 -9.45 -0.90 3.05
CA HIS A 202 -10.02 -0.27 1.86
C HIS A 202 -9.19 -0.69 0.65
N VAL A 203 -9.84 -1.19 -0.40
CA VAL A 203 -9.14 -1.60 -1.63
C VAL A 203 -9.60 -0.72 -2.78
N TYR A 204 -8.63 -0.21 -3.52
CA TYR A 204 -8.82 0.61 -4.71
C TYR A 204 -8.13 -0.04 -5.91
N ALA A 205 -8.67 0.19 -7.10
CA ALA A 205 -8.05 -0.19 -8.36
C ALA A 205 -8.00 0.98 -9.34
N ARG A 206 -6.93 1.05 -10.12
CA ARG A 206 -6.77 1.96 -11.25
C ARG A 206 -6.76 1.18 -12.55
N GLY A 207 -7.33 1.75 -13.62
CA GLY A 207 -7.34 1.13 -14.97
C GLY A 207 -8.36 -0.01 -15.16
N ARG A 208 -9.11 -0.37 -14.12
CA ARG A 208 -10.05 -1.51 -14.12
C ARG A 208 -11.25 -1.36 -15.07
N LYS A 209 -11.77 -0.14 -15.25
CA LYS A 209 -13.01 0.10 -16.02
C LYS A 209 -12.95 -0.39 -17.47
N ASP A 210 -11.78 -0.28 -18.10
CA ASP A 210 -11.55 -0.64 -19.51
C ASP A 210 -10.48 -1.74 -19.69
N SER A 211 -9.98 -2.32 -18.59
CA SER A 211 -8.86 -3.28 -18.60
C SER A 211 -9.12 -4.47 -19.51
N ARG A 212 -10.33 -5.04 -19.49
CA ARG A 212 -10.72 -6.16 -20.34
C ARG A 212 -10.67 -5.82 -21.83
N ALA A 213 -11.20 -4.66 -22.22
CA ALA A 213 -11.18 -4.22 -23.61
C ALA A 213 -9.74 -3.99 -24.09
N ARG A 214 -8.88 -3.43 -23.24
CA ARG A 214 -7.45 -3.25 -23.53
C ARG A 214 -6.72 -4.58 -23.66
N TYR A 215 -7.05 -5.55 -22.81
CA TYR A 215 -6.49 -6.90 -22.88
C TYR A 215 -6.90 -7.64 -24.15
N GLU A 216 -8.20 -7.66 -24.47
CA GLU A 216 -8.72 -8.28 -25.71
C GLU A 216 -8.09 -7.63 -26.96
N ALA A 217 -7.88 -6.31 -26.95
CA ALA A 217 -7.19 -5.61 -28.02
C ALA A 217 -5.71 -6.03 -28.14
N ALA A 218 -4.98 -6.17 -27.03
CA ALA A 218 -3.58 -6.61 -27.01
C ALA A 218 -3.44 -8.04 -27.56
N MET A 219 -4.34 -8.95 -27.15
CA MET A 219 -4.39 -10.32 -27.65
C MET A 219 -4.68 -10.37 -29.16
N THR A 220 -5.57 -9.49 -29.66
CA THR A 220 -5.90 -9.41 -31.09
C THR A 220 -4.72 -8.91 -31.93
N ARG A 221 -3.89 -8.02 -31.38
CA ARG A 221 -2.72 -7.46 -32.06
C ARG A 221 -1.50 -8.39 -32.04
N GLU A 222 -1.62 -9.58 -31.46
CA GLU A 222 -0.50 -10.49 -31.19
C GLU A 222 0.63 -9.80 -30.40
N GLU A 223 0.28 -8.81 -29.56
CA GLU A 223 1.21 -8.17 -28.63
C GLU A 223 1.38 -9.07 -27.39
N TRP A 224 1.76 -10.34 -27.60
CA TRP A 224 1.90 -11.43 -26.62
C TRP A 224 2.86 -11.14 -25.44
N GLY A 225 3.42 -9.93 -25.36
CA GLY A 225 4.29 -9.46 -24.27
C GLY A 225 3.75 -8.26 -23.48
N LEU A 226 2.62 -7.67 -23.87
CA LEU A 226 1.97 -6.62 -23.07
C LEU A 226 1.35 -7.27 -21.84
N ASN A 227 2.11 -7.24 -20.75
CA ASN A 227 1.70 -7.77 -19.46
C ASN A 227 1.44 -6.65 -18.45
N GLU A 228 1.41 -5.38 -18.84
CA GLU A 228 1.38 -4.26 -17.90
C GLU A 228 0.34 -3.20 -18.31
N GLY A 229 -0.01 -2.34 -17.35
CA GLY A 229 -0.92 -1.22 -17.58
C GLY A 229 -2.40 -1.57 -17.52
N PHE A 230 -2.78 -2.83 -17.31
CA PHE A 230 -4.20 -3.21 -17.22
C PHE A 230 -4.83 -2.75 -15.90
N GLU A 231 -4.34 -3.24 -14.77
CA GLU A 231 -4.86 -2.85 -13.46
C GLU A 231 -3.71 -2.70 -12.45
N ASP A 232 -3.84 -1.69 -11.58
CA ASP A 232 -3.00 -1.49 -10.40
C ASP A 232 -3.89 -1.39 -9.16
N TYR A 233 -3.37 -1.74 -7.99
CA TYR A 233 -4.15 -1.84 -6.76
C TYR A 233 -3.48 -1.15 -5.57
N VAL A 234 -4.31 -0.61 -4.68
CA VAL A 234 -3.89 -0.10 -3.38
C VAL A 234 -4.79 -0.72 -2.32
N ALA A 235 -4.19 -1.29 -1.27
CA ALA A 235 -4.89 -1.76 -0.08
C ALA A 235 -4.41 -0.97 1.14
N ILE A 236 -5.35 -0.30 1.81
CA ILE A 236 -5.08 0.60 2.94
C ILE A 236 -5.73 0.02 4.19
N PHE A 237 -4.93 -0.33 5.17
CA PHE A 237 -5.35 -0.83 6.46
C PHE A 237 -5.44 0.33 7.44
N ILE A 238 -6.59 0.48 8.09
CA ILE A 238 -6.84 1.52 9.09
C ILE A 238 -7.28 0.86 10.39
N PRO A 239 -6.58 1.08 11.52
CA PRO A 239 -7.02 0.58 12.82
C PRO A 239 -8.45 1.01 13.14
N ALA A 240 -9.30 0.05 13.47
CA ALA A 240 -10.72 0.24 13.75
C ALA A 240 -11.14 -0.32 15.12
N GLY A 241 -10.24 -1.00 15.82
CA GLY A 241 -10.47 -1.54 17.16
C GLY A 241 -9.37 -2.50 17.60
N GLU A 242 -9.63 -3.20 18.70
CA GLU A 242 -8.70 -4.17 19.29
C GLU A 242 -9.30 -5.58 19.31
N GLN A 243 -8.43 -6.58 19.28
CA GLN A 243 -8.75 -7.98 19.49
C GLN A 243 -7.72 -8.64 20.41
N ALA A 244 -8.05 -9.79 20.98
CA ALA A 244 -7.04 -10.63 21.60
C ALA A 244 -6.04 -11.08 20.52
N GLY A 245 -4.74 -10.97 20.81
CA GLY A 245 -3.70 -11.39 19.87
C GLY A 245 -3.81 -12.89 19.55
N PRO A 246 -3.54 -13.31 18.30
CA PRO A 246 -3.52 -14.72 17.94
C PRO A 246 -2.48 -15.49 18.77
N GLN A 247 -2.87 -16.67 19.24
CA GLN A 247 -1.98 -17.54 20.01
C GLN A 247 -1.42 -18.63 19.11
N ALA A 248 -0.09 -18.80 19.14
CA ALA A 248 0.56 -19.93 18.51
C ALA A 248 0.17 -21.22 19.25
N ALA A 249 -0.03 -22.31 18.51
CA ALA A 249 -0.13 -23.64 19.10
C ALA A 249 1.22 -23.97 19.77
N GLY A 250 1.15 -24.35 21.05
CA GLY A 250 2.31 -24.66 21.89
C GLY A 250 2.97 -25.99 21.56
#